data_AF-A0A6S7FVK0-F1
#
_entry.id   AF-A0A6S7FVK0-F1
#
_cell.length_a   1.000
_cell.length_b   1.000
_cell.length_c   1.000
_cell.angle_alpha   90.00
_cell.angle_beta   90.00
_cell.angle_gamma   90.00
#
_symmetry.space_group_name_H-M   'P 1'
#
loop_
_entity.id
_entity.type
_entity.pdbx_description
1 polymer ?
#
loop_
_entity_poly.entity_id
_entity_poly.type
_entity_poly.pdbx_seq_one_letter_code
_entity_poly.pdbx_strand_id
1 'polypeptide(L)'
;MNVCLIGLLILLYVFNGLHASKADHFVRKEGYCMWYGQCGINPLTNKPVNCLYNGPAKPVADQGSHEILEKLCPELLLSSGKVCCDHDQLVSLQSGIKSAQQIMARCPSCWKNFRELNCRLTCSPNNSMFVNPTELSADEKSILAIDYSVAKAFRDGLYDSCKNVAFPDAHKKIMNYMCGTRVEKCTPLKFLDFMGNPELNGVSPFLINYPVTAKAGIKPMNATITSCNESFYDPVSKSTMQACDCQDCIESCKHPFPVKLTEYLAAKIIFSLKPDSELNQRTCYKNFFMKDCALTGTILRLDLLKIVLKVQAHLMNMSVIPKTGSKNITLADFCIKSSSNNCIVMSVLQYWQNDIKKLNKCIDALTGKQCSSQYDPKLAAWGDHLKICTDDPSLTDDRTALHLSCISLYGDPVYPPQVLGGYEGKNYTDASLLFVTFAIKKHPNEMEIEKAKTWQEQFVEYVKKFYDEDLQLAYVPIDL
;
A
#
# COMPACT_ATOMS: atom_id res chain seq x y z
N MET A 1 -78.58 -10.04 12.61
CA MET A 1 -78.05 -10.86 11.50
C MET A 1 -76.64 -10.35 11.17
N ASN A 2 -75.63 -10.30 12.05
CA ASN A 2 -75.05 -11.21 13.06
C ASN A 2 -74.46 -12.54 12.58
N VAL A 3 -74.08 -12.65 11.30
CA VAL A 3 -73.18 -13.74 10.83
C VAL A 3 -72.10 -13.27 9.84
N CYS A 4 -72.22 -12.09 9.20
CA CYS A 4 -71.29 -11.70 8.13
C CYS A 4 -69.99 -10.97 8.59
N LEU A 5 -69.98 -10.33 9.77
CA LEU A 5 -68.82 -9.54 10.21
C LEU A 5 -67.72 -10.34 10.91
N ILE A 6 -68.02 -11.56 11.38
CA ILE A 6 -67.04 -12.44 12.04
C ILE A 6 -66.20 -13.21 10.99
N GLY A 7 -66.72 -13.40 9.77
CA GLY A 7 -66.01 -14.08 8.68
C GLY A 7 -64.87 -13.27 8.05
N LEU A 8 -64.96 -11.93 8.01
CA LEU A 8 -63.91 -11.08 7.43
C LEU A 8 -62.73 -10.84 8.38
N LEU A 9 -62.95 -10.90 9.69
CA LEU A 9 -61.88 -10.72 10.69
C LEU A 9 -61.05 -12.00 10.89
N ILE A 10 -61.61 -13.18 10.60
CA ILE A 10 -60.87 -14.46 10.66
C ILE A 10 -60.00 -14.66 9.40
N LEU A 11 -60.41 -14.13 8.23
CA LEU A 11 -59.60 -14.18 7.01
C LEU A 11 -58.40 -13.20 7.00
N LEU A 12 -58.42 -12.15 7.82
CA LEU A 12 -57.28 -11.25 8.01
C LEU A 12 -56.35 -11.67 9.17
N TYR A 13 -56.78 -12.59 10.05
CA TYR A 13 -55.93 -13.13 11.12
C TYR A 13 -55.16 -14.40 10.75
N VAL A 14 -55.47 -15.05 9.62
CA VAL A 14 -54.74 -16.25 9.15
C VAL A 14 -53.64 -15.92 8.12
N PHE A 15 -53.55 -14.67 7.62
CA PHE A 15 -52.45 -14.21 6.77
C PHE A 15 -51.37 -13.37 7.49
N ASN A 16 -51.35 -13.39 8.83
CA ASN A 16 -50.16 -13.05 9.62
C ASN A 16 -49.59 -14.31 10.30
N GLY A 17 -49.69 -15.45 9.61
CA GLY A 17 -48.77 -16.55 9.87
C GLY A 17 -47.36 -16.03 9.66
N LEU A 18 -46.63 -15.89 10.76
CA LEU A 18 -45.19 -15.63 10.77
C LEU A 18 -44.55 -16.38 9.59
N HIS A 19 -44.06 -15.66 8.59
CA HIS A 19 -42.81 -16.08 7.97
C HIS A 19 -41.73 -15.85 9.02
N ALA A 20 -41.69 -16.76 10.00
CA ALA A 20 -40.45 -17.06 10.69
C ALA A 20 -39.48 -17.47 9.57
N SER A 21 -38.61 -16.55 9.20
CA SER A 21 -37.45 -16.86 8.35
C SER A 21 -36.80 -18.09 8.97
N LYS A 22 -36.80 -19.20 8.22
CA LYS A 22 -36.29 -20.51 8.65
C LYS A 22 -34.76 -20.53 8.84
N ALA A 23 -34.15 -19.37 9.08
CA ALA A 23 -32.75 -19.17 9.49
C ALA A 23 -32.45 -19.68 10.92
N ASP A 24 -33.48 -20.08 11.69
CA ASP A 24 -33.36 -20.52 13.08
C ASP A 24 -32.84 -21.96 13.29
N HIS A 25 -32.39 -22.69 12.26
CA HIS A 25 -32.04 -24.12 12.42
C HIS A 25 -30.66 -24.55 11.89
N PHE A 26 -29.70 -23.65 11.67
CA PHE A 26 -28.31 -24.04 11.39
C PHE A 26 -27.56 -24.37 12.69
N VAL A 27 -26.97 -25.57 12.77
CA VAL A 27 -26.23 -25.99 13.96
C VAL A 27 -24.87 -25.31 13.95
N ARG A 28 -24.63 -24.41 14.91
CA ARG A 28 -23.39 -23.63 15.06
C ARG A 28 -22.51 -24.26 16.13
N LYS A 29 -21.77 -25.30 15.76
CA LYS A 29 -20.90 -26.04 16.69
C LYS A 29 -19.59 -26.43 16.01
N GLU A 30 -18.50 -26.43 16.78
CA GLU A 30 -17.23 -27.01 16.30
C GLU A 30 -17.43 -28.47 15.84
N GLY A 31 -16.78 -28.82 14.74
CA GLY A 31 -16.93 -30.09 14.06
C GLY A 31 -18.18 -30.23 13.21
N TYR A 32 -18.92 -29.15 12.92
CA TYR A 32 -20.07 -29.14 12.00
C TYR A 32 -19.80 -28.30 10.75
N CYS A 33 -20.48 -28.67 9.66
CA CYS A 33 -20.41 -28.10 8.33
C CYS A 33 -21.73 -27.39 7.96
N MET A 34 -21.67 -26.45 7.01
CA MET A 34 -22.84 -25.88 6.33
C MET A 34 -23.05 -26.48 4.94
N TRP A 35 -22.04 -27.14 4.39
CA TRP A 35 -22.12 -27.85 3.12
C TRP A 35 -21.26 -29.11 3.09
N TYR A 36 -21.56 -29.96 2.11
CA TYR A 36 -20.75 -31.12 1.72
C TYR A 36 -21.18 -31.60 0.33
N GLY A 37 -20.25 -31.65 -0.62
CA GLY A 37 -20.49 -32.00 -2.02
C GLY A 37 -21.08 -30.90 -2.89
N GLN A 38 -21.27 -31.21 -4.16
CA GLN A 38 -21.79 -30.31 -5.20
C GLN A 38 -23.03 -30.91 -5.86
N CYS A 39 -24.13 -30.17 -5.98
CA CYS A 39 -25.42 -30.69 -6.51
C CYS A 39 -26.23 -29.67 -7.31
N GLY A 40 -25.60 -28.58 -7.72
CA GLY A 40 -26.21 -27.60 -8.60
C GLY A 40 -25.17 -26.94 -9.48
N ILE A 41 -25.65 -26.22 -10.49
CA ILE A 41 -24.83 -25.35 -11.34
C ILE A 41 -25.39 -23.94 -11.21
N ASN A 42 -24.53 -22.96 -10.95
CA ASN A 42 -24.94 -21.57 -10.95
C ASN A 42 -25.20 -21.13 -12.42
N PRO A 43 -26.40 -20.63 -12.74
CA PRO A 43 -26.76 -20.29 -14.13
C PRO A 43 -25.96 -19.09 -14.68
N LEU A 44 -25.43 -18.21 -13.83
CA LEU A 44 -24.63 -17.06 -14.24
C LEU A 44 -23.21 -17.47 -14.63
N THR A 45 -22.58 -18.36 -13.86
CA THR A 45 -21.15 -18.69 -14.01
C THR A 45 -20.93 -20.04 -14.67
N ASN A 46 -21.98 -20.86 -14.80
CA ASN A 46 -21.93 -22.26 -15.22
C ASN A 46 -20.96 -23.11 -14.36
N LYS A 47 -20.72 -22.71 -13.11
CA LYS A 47 -19.85 -23.42 -12.17
C LYS A 47 -20.66 -24.23 -11.16
N PRO A 48 -20.12 -25.35 -10.65
CA PRO A 48 -20.79 -26.13 -9.62
C PRO A 48 -20.96 -25.33 -8.33
N VAL A 49 -22.08 -25.53 -7.65
CA VAL A 49 -22.38 -24.95 -6.33
C VAL A 49 -22.54 -26.03 -5.27
N ASN A 50 -22.26 -25.65 -4.02
CA ASN A 50 -22.21 -26.55 -2.90
C ASN A 50 -23.62 -27.00 -2.46
N CYS A 51 -23.73 -28.25 -2.03
CA CYS A 51 -24.95 -28.76 -1.40
C CYS A 51 -25.07 -28.29 0.03
N LEU A 52 -26.28 -27.90 0.43
CA LEU A 52 -26.60 -27.65 1.82
C LEU A 52 -26.42 -28.94 2.64
N TYR A 53 -25.59 -28.87 3.68
CA TYR A 53 -25.36 -29.98 4.60
C TYR A 53 -25.05 -29.41 5.99
N ASN A 54 -26.00 -29.53 6.90
CA ASN A 54 -25.89 -29.05 8.27
C ASN A 54 -25.63 -30.23 9.22
N GLY A 55 -24.40 -30.77 9.19
CA GLY A 55 -24.05 -31.97 9.93
C GLY A 55 -22.57 -32.06 10.28
N PRO A 56 -22.13 -33.14 10.94
CA PRO A 56 -20.75 -33.29 11.38
C PRO A 56 -19.72 -33.34 10.23
N ALA A 57 -18.53 -32.80 10.46
CA ALA A 57 -17.39 -32.93 9.56
C ALA A 57 -17.02 -34.40 9.35
N LYS A 58 -16.67 -34.73 8.11
CA LYS A 58 -16.41 -36.12 7.68
C LYS A 58 -14.91 -36.39 7.59
N PRO A 59 -14.45 -37.64 7.80
CA PRO A 59 -13.07 -38.01 7.48
C PRO A 59 -12.74 -37.68 6.02
N VAL A 60 -11.47 -37.38 5.74
CA VAL A 60 -11.00 -37.23 4.35
C VAL A 60 -11.34 -38.51 3.57
N ALA A 61 -12.07 -38.36 2.46
CA ALA A 61 -12.77 -39.47 1.82
C ALA A 61 -11.84 -40.49 1.13
N ASP A 62 -10.75 -40.02 0.54
CA ASP A 62 -9.87 -40.82 -0.32
C ASP A 62 -8.45 -40.25 -0.40
N GLN A 63 -7.53 -41.05 -0.96
CA GLN A 63 -6.12 -40.70 -1.12
C GLN A 63 -5.91 -39.47 -2.01
N GLY A 64 -6.69 -39.29 -3.08
CA GLY A 64 -6.60 -38.12 -3.95
C GLY A 64 -7.00 -36.83 -3.24
N SER A 65 -8.07 -36.88 -2.43
CA SER A 65 -8.46 -35.78 -1.55
C SER A 65 -7.35 -35.44 -0.54
N HIS A 66 -6.68 -36.46 0.01
CA HIS A 66 -5.57 -36.27 0.93
C HIS A 66 -4.39 -35.56 0.26
N GLU A 67 -4.01 -35.97 -0.96
CA GLU A 67 -2.93 -35.36 -1.73
C GLU A 67 -3.21 -33.90 -2.12
N ILE A 68 -4.46 -33.57 -2.46
CA ILE A 68 -4.85 -32.18 -2.73
C ILE A 68 -4.75 -31.35 -1.45
N LEU A 69 -5.26 -31.86 -0.33
CA LEU A 69 -5.17 -31.18 0.97
C LEU A 69 -3.73 -30.97 1.42
N GLU A 70 -2.85 -31.96 1.27
CA GLU A 70 -1.43 -31.86 1.65
C GLU A 70 -0.72 -30.75 0.86
N LYS A 71 -1.04 -30.61 -0.43
CA LYS A 71 -0.41 -29.62 -1.31
C LYS A 71 -1.06 -28.24 -1.20
N LEU A 72 -2.36 -28.16 -0.94
CA LEU A 72 -3.13 -26.91 -1.03
C LEU A 72 -3.59 -26.36 0.32
N CYS A 73 -3.98 -27.21 1.27
CA CYS A 73 -4.55 -26.80 2.56
C CYS A 73 -3.93 -27.60 3.73
N PRO A 74 -2.59 -27.64 3.86
CA PRO A 74 -1.90 -28.48 4.84
C PRO A 74 -2.32 -28.18 6.30
N GLU A 75 -2.75 -26.95 6.58
CA GLU A 75 -3.23 -26.51 7.90
C GLU A 75 -4.48 -27.26 8.36
N LEU A 76 -5.27 -27.81 7.42
CA LEU A 76 -6.47 -28.59 7.72
C LEU A 76 -6.14 -30.05 8.09
N LEU A 77 -5.03 -30.60 7.59
CA LEU A 77 -4.60 -31.96 7.94
C LEU A 77 -4.04 -32.03 9.36
N LEU A 78 -3.40 -30.96 9.84
CA LEU A 78 -2.84 -30.89 11.20
C LEU A 78 -3.89 -30.86 12.31
N SER A 79 -5.15 -30.53 12.00
CA SER A 79 -6.13 -30.12 13.02
C SER A 79 -7.15 -31.19 13.44
N SER A 80 -7.46 -32.20 12.61
CA SER A 80 -8.39 -33.29 13.02
C SER A 80 -8.53 -34.48 12.05
N GLY A 81 -7.97 -34.40 10.84
CA GLY A 81 -8.23 -35.39 9.78
C GLY A 81 -9.68 -35.41 9.26
N LYS A 82 -10.52 -34.44 9.68
CA LYS A 82 -11.89 -34.25 9.21
C LYS A 82 -12.03 -32.94 8.44
N VAL A 83 -12.92 -32.93 7.45
CA VAL A 83 -13.17 -31.80 6.55
C VAL A 83 -14.66 -31.66 6.24
N CYS A 84 -15.04 -30.45 5.82
CA CYS A 84 -16.38 -30.12 5.34
C CYS A 84 -16.47 -30.05 3.81
N CYS A 85 -15.63 -30.81 3.11
CA CYS A 85 -15.63 -30.87 1.66
C CYS A 85 -15.34 -32.28 1.15
N ASP A 86 -15.76 -32.57 -0.08
CA ASP A 86 -15.40 -33.80 -0.79
C ASP A 86 -14.32 -33.57 -1.86
N HIS A 87 -14.01 -34.62 -2.60
CA HIS A 87 -12.99 -34.62 -3.65
C HIS A 87 -13.30 -33.58 -4.74
N ASP A 88 -14.54 -33.53 -5.23
CA ASP A 88 -14.92 -32.64 -6.34
C ASP A 88 -14.87 -31.17 -5.92
N GLN A 89 -15.21 -30.85 -4.67
CA GLN A 89 -15.02 -29.53 -4.09
C GLN A 89 -13.54 -29.15 -3.98
N LEU A 90 -12.66 -30.10 -3.64
CA LEU A 90 -11.21 -29.88 -3.60
C LEU A 90 -10.62 -29.62 -4.99
N VAL A 91 -11.03 -30.39 -6.00
CA VAL A 91 -10.65 -30.16 -7.40
C VAL A 91 -11.14 -28.80 -7.89
N SER A 92 -12.38 -28.44 -7.56
CA SER A 92 -12.96 -27.13 -7.88
C SER A 92 -12.23 -25.99 -7.19
N LEU A 93 -11.85 -26.14 -5.92
CA LEU A 93 -11.04 -25.18 -5.19
C LEU A 93 -9.67 -24.99 -5.85
N GLN A 94 -8.94 -26.10 -6.10
CA GLN A 94 -7.60 -26.07 -6.69
C GLN A 94 -7.60 -25.38 -8.05
N SER A 95 -8.56 -25.71 -8.92
CA SER A 95 -8.70 -25.07 -10.23
C SER A 95 -9.13 -23.60 -10.11
N GLY A 96 -10.06 -23.29 -9.20
CA GLY A 96 -10.60 -21.94 -8.99
C GLY A 96 -9.58 -20.91 -8.51
N ILE A 97 -8.59 -21.32 -7.71
CA ILE A 97 -7.54 -20.41 -7.20
C ILE A 97 -6.21 -20.49 -7.96
N LYS A 98 -6.13 -21.31 -9.02
CA LYS A 98 -4.88 -21.51 -9.80
C LYS A 98 -4.34 -20.21 -10.40
N SER A 99 -5.21 -19.37 -10.97
CA SER A 99 -4.80 -18.07 -11.51
C SER A 99 -4.33 -17.11 -10.42
N ALA A 100 -5.01 -17.10 -9.27
CA ALA A 100 -4.60 -16.31 -8.11
C ALA A 100 -3.22 -16.75 -7.60
N GLN A 101 -2.95 -18.06 -7.56
CA GLN A 101 -1.65 -18.61 -7.21
C GLN A 101 -0.53 -18.03 -8.08
N GLN A 102 -0.72 -18.00 -9.39
CA GLN A 102 0.29 -17.49 -10.33
C GLN A 102 0.56 -16.00 -10.12
N ILE A 103 -0.49 -15.21 -9.88
CA ILE A 103 -0.40 -13.75 -9.75
C ILE A 103 0.16 -13.36 -8.37
N MET A 104 -0.15 -14.13 -7.31
CA MET A 104 0.30 -13.87 -5.94
C MET A 104 1.63 -14.54 -5.60
N ALA A 105 2.18 -15.39 -6.48
CA ALA A 105 3.39 -16.18 -6.22
C ALA A 105 4.63 -15.33 -5.87
N ARG A 106 4.67 -14.06 -6.28
CA ARG A 106 5.78 -13.13 -5.97
C ARG A 106 5.88 -12.81 -4.47
N CYS A 107 4.80 -12.94 -3.71
CA CYS A 107 4.79 -12.72 -2.27
C CYS A 107 4.19 -13.93 -1.53
N PRO A 108 5.04 -14.79 -0.93
CA PRO A 108 4.61 -16.04 -0.31
C PRO A 108 3.53 -15.88 0.78
N SER A 109 3.61 -14.83 1.59
CA SER A 109 2.63 -14.56 2.65
C SER A 109 1.27 -14.14 2.09
N CYS A 110 1.24 -13.31 1.04
CA CYS A 110 0.00 -12.98 0.32
C CYS A 110 -0.70 -14.24 -0.19
N TRP A 111 0.04 -15.11 -0.89
CA TRP A 111 -0.49 -16.37 -1.38
C TRP A 111 -0.97 -17.27 -0.23
N LYS A 112 -0.19 -17.43 0.84
CA LYS A 112 -0.56 -18.23 2.01
C LYS A 112 -1.85 -17.73 2.66
N ASN A 113 -1.98 -16.43 2.89
CA ASN A 113 -3.16 -15.85 3.53
C ASN A 113 -4.40 -16.00 2.63
N PHE A 114 -4.25 -15.80 1.32
CA PHE A 114 -5.34 -15.98 0.35
C PHE A 114 -5.79 -17.43 0.26
N ARG A 115 -4.83 -18.36 0.20
CA ARG A 115 -5.06 -19.80 0.25
C ARG A 115 -5.80 -20.20 1.52
N GLU A 116 -5.35 -19.73 2.68
CA GLU A 116 -5.97 -20.02 3.98
C GLU A 116 -7.42 -19.54 4.04
N LEU A 117 -7.72 -18.33 3.53
CA LEU A 117 -9.10 -17.81 3.45
C LEU A 117 -10.04 -18.80 2.74
N ASN A 118 -9.61 -19.29 1.57
CA ASN A 118 -10.40 -20.16 0.70
C ASN A 118 -10.44 -21.60 1.22
N CYS A 119 -9.33 -22.13 1.74
CA CYS A 119 -9.28 -23.45 2.38
C CYS A 119 -10.21 -23.50 3.60
N ARG A 120 -10.20 -22.46 4.45
CA ARG A 120 -11.07 -22.38 5.63
C ARG A 120 -12.54 -22.27 5.24
N LEU A 121 -12.84 -21.48 4.21
CA LEU A 121 -14.19 -21.39 3.67
C LEU A 121 -14.71 -22.75 3.23
N THR A 122 -13.96 -23.41 2.32
CA THR A 122 -14.38 -24.63 1.63
C THR A 122 -14.37 -25.86 2.51
N CYS A 123 -13.30 -26.08 3.27
CA CYS A 123 -13.00 -27.41 3.82
C CYS A 123 -12.82 -27.45 5.35
N SER A 124 -12.78 -26.31 6.05
CA SER A 124 -12.61 -26.30 7.51
C SER A 124 -13.63 -27.21 8.21
N PRO A 125 -13.22 -28.07 9.16
CA PRO A 125 -14.15 -28.90 9.93
C PRO A 125 -15.11 -28.08 10.83
N ASN A 126 -14.83 -26.78 10.96
CA ASN A 126 -15.61 -25.83 11.76
C ASN A 126 -16.30 -24.77 10.88
N ASN A 127 -16.51 -25.05 9.59
CA ASN A 127 -17.13 -24.10 8.64
C ASN A 127 -18.49 -23.56 9.14
N SER A 128 -19.26 -24.36 9.89
CA SER A 128 -20.49 -23.92 10.56
C SER A 128 -20.31 -22.80 11.58
N MET A 129 -19.11 -22.46 12.01
CA MET A 129 -18.92 -21.38 12.97
C MET A 129 -18.96 -19.99 12.31
N PHE A 130 -18.65 -19.91 11.01
CA PHE A 130 -18.40 -18.65 10.31
C PHE A 130 -19.07 -18.49 8.93
N VAL A 131 -19.68 -19.55 8.36
CA VAL A 131 -20.40 -19.48 7.07
C VAL A 131 -21.90 -19.49 7.28
N ASN A 132 -22.66 -18.55 6.72
CA ASN A 132 -24.12 -18.55 6.80
C ASN A 132 -24.76 -18.53 5.41
N PRO A 133 -25.48 -19.59 4.99
CA PRO A 133 -26.29 -19.54 3.79
C PRO A 133 -27.30 -18.39 3.85
N THR A 134 -27.36 -17.59 2.79
CA THR A 134 -28.30 -16.47 2.64
C THR A 134 -29.31 -16.69 1.52
N GLU A 135 -28.97 -17.53 0.55
CA GLU A 135 -29.85 -17.88 -0.56
C GLU A 135 -29.65 -19.36 -0.93
N LEU A 136 -30.76 -20.07 -1.14
CA LEU A 136 -30.79 -21.47 -1.54
C LEU A 136 -31.57 -21.62 -2.85
N SER A 137 -31.34 -22.70 -3.58
CA SER A 137 -32.18 -23.10 -4.70
C SER A 137 -33.63 -23.37 -4.28
N ALA A 138 -34.55 -23.41 -5.24
CA ALA A 138 -35.97 -23.64 -4.98
C ALA A 138 -36.26 -24.99 -4.29
N ASP A 139 -35.41 -26.00 -4.51
CA ASP A 139 -35.49 -27.30 -3.83
C ASP A 139 -34.68 -27.37 -2.52
N GLU A 140 -34.13 -26.22 -2.08
CA GLU A 140 -33.31 -26.02 -0.88
C GLU A 140 -32.05 -26.90 -0.80
N LYS A 141 -31.63 -27.52 -1.91
CA LYS A 141 -30.46 -28.41 -1.93
C LYS A 141 -29.16 -27.68 -2.19
N SER A 142 -29.18 -26.63 -3.01
CA SER A 142 -27.97 -25.92 -3.45
C SER A 142 -27.86 -24.56 -2.78
N ILE A 143 -26.65 -24.17 -2.41
CA ILE A 143 -26.35 -22.84 -1.84
C ILE A 143 -26.02 -21.87 -2.98
N LEU A 144 -26.79 -20.79 -3.10
CA LEU A 144 -26.65 -19.78 -4.15
C LEU A 144 -25.96 -18.50 -3.66
N ALA A 145 -26.05 -18.21 -2.36
CA ALA A 145 -25.31 -17.12 -1.73
C ALA A 145 -25.01 -17.42 -0.26
N ILE A 146 -23.93 -16.84 0.26
CA ILE A 146 -23.55 -16.94 1.68
C ILE A 146 -23.06 -15.59 2.24
N ASP A 147 -23.12 -15.48 3.56
CA ASP A 147 -22.27 -14.59 4.35
C ASP A 147 -21.09 -15.38 4.91
N TYR A 148 -19.86 -14.97 4.62
CA TYR A 148 -18.64 -15.51 5.22
C TYR A 148 -18.05 -14.51 6.22
N SER A 149 -18.28 -14.76 7.50
CA SER A 149 -17.77 -13.90 8.58
C SER A 149 -16.29 -14.17 8.85
N VAL A 150 -15.45 -13.18 8.55
CA VAL A 150 -13.99 -13.25 8.75
C VAL A 150 -13.55 -12.17 9.73
N ALA A 151 -12.66 -12.49 10.67
CA ALA A 151 -12.18 -11.54 11.66
C ALA A 151 -11.49 -10.34 11.01
N LYS A 152 -11.72 -9.13 11.53
CA LYS A 152 -11.16 -7.88 10.98
C LYS A 152 -9.64 -7.95 10.81
N ALA A 153 -8.92 -8.45 11.82
CA ALA A 153 -7.46 -8.59 11.76
C ALA A 153 -6.99 -9.47 10.59
N PHE A 154 -7.69 -10.57 10.32
CA PHE A 154 -7.37 -11.44 9.19
C PHE A 154 -7.73 -10.76 7.85
N ARG A 155 -8.90 -10.12 7.73
CA ARG A 155 -9.29 -9.40 6.50
C ARG A 155 -8.30 -8.31 6.14
N ASP A 156 -7.94 -7.48 7.12
CA ASP A 156 -7.04 -6.35 6.92
C ASP A 156 -5.63 -6.85 6.61
N GLY A 157 -5.12 -7.83 7.38
CA GLY A 157 -3.80 -8.38 7.15
C GLY A 157 -3.66 -9.16 5.84
N LEU A 158 -4.72 -9.83 5.36
CA LEU A 158 -4.75 -10.44 4.02
C LEU A 158 -4.57 -9.35 2.95
N TYR A 159 -5.38 -8.30 3.01
CA TYR A 159 -5.26 -7.17 2.10
C TYR A 159 -3.87 -6.53 2.17
N ASP A 160 -3.38 -6.25 3.38
CA ASP A 160 -2.09 -5.61 3.60
C ASP A 160 -0.93 -6.44 3.07
N SER A 161 -0.99 -7.77 3.21
CA SER A 161 0.03 -8.67 2.65
C SER A 161 0.07 -8.67 1.12
N CYS A 162 -1.01 -8.26 0.46
CA CYS A 162 -1.19 -8.35 -0.99
C CYS A 162 -1.19 -7.00 -1.72
N LYS A 163 -1.48 -5.88 -1.03
CA LYS A 163 -1.78 -4.59 -1.66
C LYS A 163 -0.63 -4.02 -2.50
N ASN A 164 0.61 -4.38 -2.20
CA ASN A 164 1.81 -3.89 -2.89
C ASN A 164 2.40 -4.87 -3.89
N VAL A 165 1.88 -6.10 -3.96
CA VAL A 165 2.42 -7.14 -4.85
C VAL A 165 2.30 -6.68 -6.30
N ALA A 166 3.41 -6.72 -7.01
CA ALA A 166 3.52 -6.34 -8.41
C ALA A 166 2.88 -7.41 -9.30
N PHE A 167 2.24 -6.96 -10.36
CA PHE A 167 1.77 -7.83 -11.43
C PHE A 167 2.93 -8.06 -12.42
N PRO A 168 3.27 -9.32 -12.79
CA PRO A 168 4.49 -9.69 -13.50
C PRO A 168 4.86 -8.83 -14.73
N ASP A 169 3.88 -8.40 -15.54
CA ASP A 169 4.16 -7.81 -16.87
C ASP A 169 3.66 -6.37 -17.07
N ALA A 170 3.26 -5.65 -16.01
CA ALA A 170 2.47 -4.42 -16.20
C ALA A 170 2.88 -3.18 -15.40
N HIS A 171 3.96 -3.19 -14.59
CA HIS A 171 4.28 -2.12 -13.63
C HIS A 171 3.06 -1.67 -12.77
N LYS A 172 2.07 -2.56 -12.62
CA LYS A 172 0.82 -2.37 -11.87
C LYS A 172 0.82 -3.33 -10.69
N LYS A 173 0.07 -2.99 -9.64
CA LYS A 173 -0.17 -3.88 -8.50
C LYS A 173 -1.29 -4.86 -8.83
N ILE A 174 -1.26 -6.06 -8.25
CA ILE A 174 -2.31 -7.09 -8.44
C ILE A 174 -3.71 -6.56 -8.09
N MET A 175 -3.80 -5.61 -7.15
CA MET A 175 -5.06 -4.97 -6.74
C MET A 175 -5.75 -4.19 -7.85
N ASN A 176 -5.05 -3.78 -8.93
CA ASN A 176 -5.70 -3.20 -10.11
C ASN A 176 -6.66 -4.18 -10.81
N TYR A 177 -6.43 -5.48 -10.63
CA TYR A 177 -7.19 -6.55 -11.29
C TYR A 177 -8.10 -7.30 -10.32
N MET A 178 -7.90 -7.13 -9.01
CA MET A 178 -8.54 -7.94 -7.97
C MET A 178 -9.46 -7.16 -7.03
N CYS A 179 -9.74 -5.89 -7.31
CA CYS A 179 -10.51 -5.04 -6.39
C CYS A 179 -11.82 -4.45 -6.95
N GLY A 180 -12.10 -4.63 -8.25
CA GLY A 180 -13.31 -4.07 -8.88
C GLY A 180 -13.38 -2.53 -8.91
N THR A 181 -12.32 -1.84 -8.49
CA THR A 181 -12.21 -0.39 -8.44
C THR A 181 -10.75 0.03 -8.66
N ARG A 182 -10.49 1.35 -8.75
CA ARG A 182 -9.12 1.86 -8.88
C ARG A 182 -8.33 1.57 -7.61
N VAL A 183 -7.04 1.27 -7.75
CA VAL A 183 -6.17 0.81 -6.65
C VAL A 183 -6.12 1.80 -5.48
N GLU A 184 -6.22 3.10 -5.74
CA GLU A 184 -6.20 4.16 -4.71
C GLU A 184 -7.46 4.18 -3.85
N LYS A 185 -8.56 3.60 -4.34
CA LYS A 185 -9.85 3.48 -3.64
C LYS A 185 -10.13 2.06 -3.15
N CYS A 186 -9.18 1.15 -3.36
CA CYS A 186 -9.29 -0.24 -2.95
C CYS A 186 -9.14 -0.34 -1.44
N THR A 187 -10.02 -1.10 -0.79
CA THR A 187 -9.99 -1.37 0.65
C THR A 187 -10.08 -2.88 0.89
N PRO A 188 -9.76 -3.39 2.10
CA PRO A 188 -9.88 -4.82 2.39
C PRO A 188 -11.26 -5.41 2.05
N LEU A 189 -12.33 -4.68 2.35
CA LEU A 189 -13.70 -5.12 2.04
C LEU A 189 -13.97 -5.13 0.55
N LYS A 190 -13.60 -4.08 -0.20
CA LYS A 190 -13.81 -4.05 -1.65
C LYS A 190 -13.03 -5.15 -2.38
N PHE A 191 -11.82 -5.44 -1.91
CA PHE A 191 -11.04 -6.58 -2.40
C PHE A 191 -11.81 -7.89 -2.20
N LEU A 192 -12.30 -8.16 -0.98
CA LEU A 192 -13.06 -9.37 -0.68
C LEU A 192 -14.40 -9.43 -1.42
N ASP A 193 -15.13 -8.32 -1.51
CA ASP A 193 -16.39 -8.21 -2.24
C ASP A 193 -16.18 -8.49 -3.73
N PHE A 194 -15.12 -7.96 -4.34
CA PHE A 194 -14.78 -8.28 -5.71
C PHE A 194 -14.46 -9.77 -5.87
N MET A 195 -13.69 -10.36 -4.96
CA MET A 195 -13.33 -11.78 -5.01
C MET A 195 -14.54 -12.71 -4.83
N GLY A 196 -15.50 -12.33 -3.99
CA GLY A 196 -16.69 -13.12 -3.69
C GLY A 196 -17.86 -12.91 -4.66
N ASN A 197 -17.80 -11.92 -5.55
CA ASN A 197 -18.95 -11.56 -6.39
C ASN A 197 -18.80 -12.06 -7.84
N PRO A 198 -19.61 -13.04 -8.28
CA PRO A 198 -19.56 -13.59 -9.63
C PRO A 198 -19.94 -12.56 -10.71
N GLU A 199 -20.79 -11.58 -10.41
CA GLU A 199 -21.19 -10.53 -11.36
C GLU A 199 -20.04 -9.56 -11.64
N LEU A 200 -19.12 -9.38 -10.70
CA LEU A 200 -17.99 -8.46 -10.84
C LEU A 200 -16.78 -9.11 -11.52
N ASN A 201 -16.51 -10.39 -11.24
CA ASN A 201 -15.28 -11.04 -11.66
C ASN A 201 -15.46 -12.24 -12.59
N GLY A 202 -16.64 -12.88 -12.63
CA GLY A 202 -16.88 -14.13 -13.38
C GLY A 202 -16.08 -15.36 -12.90
N VAL A 203 -15.26 -15.21 -11.85
CA VAL A 203 -14.40 -16.24 -11.27
C VAL A 203 -15.06 -16.91 -10.07
N SER A 204 -15.73 -16.17 -9.18
CA SER A 204 -16.45 -16.75 -8.05
C SER A 204 -17.57 -17.67 -8.57
N PRO A 205 -17.78 -18.87 -8.03
CA PRO A 205 -18.85 -19.76 -8.49
C PRO A 205 -20.25 -19.27 -8.10
N PHE A 206 -20.37 -18.58 -6.97
CA PHE A 206 -21.62 -18.03 -6.42
C PHE A 206 -21.30 -16.81 -5.54
N LEU A 207 -22.33 -16.09 -5.05
CA LEU A 207 -22.11 -14.87 -4.27
C LEU A 207 -21.63 -15.18 -2.84
N ILE A 208 -20.48 -14.63 -2.48
CA ILE A 208 -19.90 -14.70 -1.13
C ILE A 208 -19.81 -13.27 -0.58
N ASN A 209 -20.65 -12.96 0.40
CA ASN A 209 -20.65 -11.67 1.08
C ASN A 209 -19.71 -11.70 2.30
N TYR A 210 -18.97 -10.63 2.53
CA TYR A 210 -18.06 -10.50 3.67
C TYR A 210 -18.57 -9.44 4.64
N PRO A 211 -19.49 -9.78 5.57
CA PRO A 211 -20.08 -8.79 6.47
C PRO A 211 -19.04 -8.17 7.39
N VAL A 212 -19.14 -6.84 7.60
CA VAL A 212 -18.23 -6.10 8.48
C VAL A 212 -18.32 -6.61 9.92
N THR A 213 -19.56 -6.83 10.38
CA THR A 213 -19.93 -7.34 11.69
C THR A 213 -20.63 -8.68 11.53
N ALA A 214 -20.18 -9.70 12.27
CA ALA A 214 -20.84 -10.99 12.27
C ALA A 214 -22.23 -10.91 12.91
N LYS A 215 -23.18 -11.70 12.37
CA LYS A 215 -24.50 -11.87 12.97
C LYS A 215 -24.37 -12.54 14.35
N ALA A 216 -25.35 -12.31 15.23
CA ALA A 216 -25.38 -12.93 16.55
C ALA A 216 -25.22 -14.46 16.45
N GLY A 217 -24.38 -15.04 17.30
CA GLY A 217 -24.09 -16.48 17.31
C GLY A 217 -23.06 -16.97 16.29
N ILE A 218 -22.61 -16.12 15.35
CA ILE A 218 -21.54 -16.46 14.40
C ILE A 218 -20.19 -16.02 14.97
N LYS A 219 -19.24 -16.96 15.03
CA LYS A 219 -17.85 -16.66 15.42
C LYS A 219 -17.02 -16.49 14.14
N PRO A 220 -16.50 -15.30 13.83
CA PRO A 220 -15.72 -15.09 12.62
C PRO A 220 -14.54 -16.03 12.51
N MET A 221 -14.22 -16.46 11.28
CA MET A 221 -12.99 -17.17 10.99
C MET A 221 -11.80 -16.29 11.36
N ASN A 222 -10.91 -16.81 12.20
CA ASN A 222 -9.76 -16.10 12.74
C ASN A 222 -8.51 -16.98 12.68
N ALA A 223 -8.10 -17.34 11.46
CA ALA A 223 -6.83 -18.03 11.24
C ALA A 223 -5.64 -17.10 11.53
N THR A 224 -4.46 -17.69 11.70
CA THR A 224 -3.22 -16.92 11.87
C THR A 224 -2.86 -16.22 10.56
N ILE A 225 -2.74 -14.90 10.62
CA ILE A 225 -2.26 -14.09 9.51
C ILE A 225 -0.73 -14.02 9.51
N THR A 226 -0.11 -14.03 8.34
CA THR A 226 1.34 -13.82 8.19
C THR A 226 1.59 -12.50 7.49
N SER A 227 2.34 -11.60 8.12
CA SER A 227 2.66 -10.29 7.57
C SER A 227 3.62 -10.41 6.39
N CYS A 228 3.61 -9.45 5.45
CA CYS A 228 4.46 -9.58 4.26
C CYS A 228 5.96 -9.43 4.54
N ASN A 229 6.31 -8.80 5.66
CA ASN A 229 7.68 -8.60 6.15
C ASN A 229 8.20 -9.72 7.07
N GLU A 230 7.43 -10.79 7.26
CA GLU A 230 7.80 -11.90 8.13
C GLU A 230 8.10 -13.15 7.31
N SER A 231 9.13 -13.90 7.73
CA SER A 231 9.37 -15.25 7.24
C SER A 231 8.47 -16.25 7.99
N PHE A 232 8.16 -17.36 7.34
CA PHE A 232 7.36 -18.43 7.96
C PHE A 232 7.77 -19.80 7.44
N TYR A 233 7.53 -20.84 8.22
CA TYR A 233 7.72 -22.22 7.77
C TYR A 233 6.54 -22.67 6.92
N ASP A 234 6.80 -23.09 5.69
CA ASP A 234 5.78 -23.64 4.78
C ASP A 234 5.80 -25.18 4.84
N PRO A 235 4.72 -25.81 5.32
CA PRO A 235 4.66 -27.27 5.43
C PRO A 235 4.60 -27.98 4.06
N VAL A 236 4.17 -27.29 2.99
CA VAL A 236 4.11 -27.88 1.63
C VAL A 236 5.52 -28.08 1.07
N SER A 237 6.32 -27.03 1.04
CA SER A 237 7.71 -27.07 0.57
C SER A 237 8.70 -27.63 1.61
N LYS A 238 8.26 -27.80 2.86
CA LYS A 238 9.08 -28.18 4.02
C LYS A 238 10.27 -27.24 4.24
N SER A 239 10.08 -25.96 3.94
CA SER A 239 11.14 -24.95 3.97
C SER A 239 10.67 -23.64 4.62
N THR A 240 11.61 -22.83 5.10
CA THR A 240 11.30 -21.48 5.59
C THR A 240 11.18 -20.54 4.41
N MET A 241 9.95 -20.08 4.14
CA MET A 241 9.67 -19.03 3.18
C MET A 241 10.18 -17.71 3.74
N GLN A 242 10.98 -17.00 2.94
CA GLN A 242 11.46 -15.67 3.29
C GLN A 242 10.32 -14.65 3.23
N ALA A 243 10.51 -13.52 3.91
CA ALA A 243 9.66 -12.36 3.76
C ALA A 243 9.59 -11.92 2.29
N CYS A 244 8.50 -11.28 1.87
CA CYS A 244 8.34 -10.79 0.51
C CYS A 244 9.38 -9.71 0.20
N ASP A 245 9.73 -9.54 -1.08
CA ASP A 245 10.65 -8.48 -1.49
C ASP A 245 10.05 -7.09 -1.25
N CYS A 246 10.91 -6.09 -1.03
CA CYS A 246 10.53 -4.68 -0.82
C CYS A 246 9.61 -4.13 -1.92
N GLN A 247 9.80 -4.56 -3.17
CA GLN A 247 8.96 -4.17 -4.29
C GLN A 247 7.52 -4.67 -4.16
N ASP A 248 7.33 -5.84 -3.55
CA ASP A 248 6.05 -6.51 -3.39
C ASP A 248 5.44 -6.28 -1.99
N CYS A 249 6.24 -5.78 -1.03
CA CYS A 249 5.86 -5.45 0.34
C CYS A 249 6.71 -4.29 0.87
N ILE A 250 6.11 -3.11 1.04
CA ILE A 250 6.87 -1.93 1.50
C ILE A 250 7.37 -2.08 2.93
N GLU A 251 6.68 -2.89 3.73
CA GLU A 251 7.05 -3.22 5.11
C GLU A 251 8.29 -4.15 5.16
N SER A 252 8.55 -4.92 4.10
CA SER A 252 9.77 -5.71 3.92
C SER A 252 10.95 -4.89 3.44
N CYS A 253 10.70 -3.67 2.96
CA CYS A 253 11.78 -2.76 2.75
C CYS A 253 12.51 -2.65 4.07
N LYS A 254 13.76 -3.13 4.07
CA LYS A 254 14.77 -2.40 4.78
C LYS A 254 14.61 -1.00 4.22
N HIS A 255 13.92 -0.13 4.94
CA HIS A 255 14.14 1.28 4.74
C HIS A 255 15.67 1.35 4.54
N PRO A 256 16.19 2.06 3.53
CA PRO A 256 17.36 2.82 3.89
C PRO A 256 16.81 3.60 5.08
N PHE A 257 17.10 3.09 6.29
CA PHE A 257 16.90 3.83 7.50
C PHE A 257 17.35 5.24 7.11
N PRO A 258 16.68 6.32 7.56
CA PRO A 258 17.41 7.58 7.59
C PRO A 258 18.76 7.19 8.17
N VAL A 259 19.82 7.33 7.36
CA VAL A 259 21.11 6.66 7.60
C VAL A 259 21.31 6.69 9.10
N LYS A 260 21.57 5.55 9.76
CA LYS A 260 21.68 5.53 11.22
C LYS A 260 22.44 6.79 11.64
N LEU A 261 21.78 7.72 12.35
CA LEU A 261 22.37 9.01 12.75
C LEU A 261 23.65 8.83 13.59
N THR A 262 24.02 7.60 13.89
CA THR A 262 25.23 7.18 14.58
C THR A 262 26.44 6.91 13.65
N GLU A 263 26.28 6.82 12.32
CA GLU A 263 27.39 6.44 11.40
C GLU A 263 27.96 7.59 10.54
N TYR A 264 27.32 8.75 10.55
CA TYR A 264 27.77 9.93 9.83
C TYR A 264 27.42 11.19 10.60
N LEU A 265 28.19 12.24 10.37
CA LEU A 265 27.87 13.56 10.89
C LEU A 265 27.03 14.29 9.84
N ALA A 266 26.23 15.26 10.27
CA ALA A 266 25.39 16.02 9.35
C ALA A 266 25.38 17.51 9.69
N ALA A 267 25.47 18.34 8.66
CA ALA A 267 25.01 19.72 8.74
C ALA A 267 23.60 19.77 8.12
N LYS A 268 22.66 20.43 8.80
CA LYS A 268 21.26 20.53 8.33
C LYS A 268 20.81 21.98 8.29
N ILE A 269 20.06 22.32 7.23
CA ILE A 269 19.28 23.55 7.15
C ILE A 269 17.80 23.17 7.08
N ILE A 270 16.99 23.92 7.83
CA ILE A 270 15.53 23.80 7.86
C ILE A 270 14.98 25.13 7.36
N PHE A 271 14.31 25.12 6.20
CA PHE A 271 13.63 26.29 5.68
C PHE A 271 12.15 26.26 6.06
N SER A 272 11.63 27.42 6.40
CA SER A 272 10.22 27.67 6.67
C SER A 272 9.86 29.10 6.24
N LEU A 273 8.58 29.37 6.04
CA LEU A 273 8.12 30.75 5.88
C LEU A 273 8.19 31.48 7.21
N LYS A 274 8.48 32.78 7.15
CA LYS A 274 8.32 33.65 8.32
C LYS A 274 6.84 33.75 8.70
N PRO A 275 6.52 33.93 10.00
CA PRO A 275 5.13 34.05 10.45
C PRO A 275 4.36 35.22 9.81
N ASP A 276 5.05 36.30 9.46
CA ASP A 276 4.50 37.52 8.86
C ASP A 276 4.57 37.55 7.33
N SER A 277 5.09 36.50 6.69
CA SER A 277 5.14 36.41 5.23
C SER A 277 3.74 36.46 4.61
N GLU A 278 3.57 37.29 3.58
CA GLU A 278 2.34 37.34 2.78
C GLU A 278 2.07 36.02 2.04
N LEU A 279 3.10 35.20 1.87
CA LEU A 279 3.03 33.88 1.24
C LEU A 279 2.39 32.80 2.14
N ASN A 280 2.05 33.11 3.40
CA ASN A 280 1.33 32.20 4.30
C ASN A 280 -0.13 31.94 3.89
N GLN A 281 -0.67 32.71 2.94
CA GLN A 281 -1.98 32.41 2.36
C GLN A 281 -1.90 31.17 1.45
N ARG A 282 -2.96 30.34 1.43
CA ARG A 282 -3.01 29.05 0.71
C ARG A 282 -2.39 29.16 -0.69
N THR A 283 -1.29 28.43 -0.89
CA THR A 283 -0.72 28.15 -2.20
C THR A 283 -1.58 27.13 -2.91
N CYS A 284 -1.70 27.25 -4.22
CA CYS A 284 -2.37 26.26 -5.01
C CYS A 284 -1.68 26.14 -6.36
N TYR A 285 -0.83 25.14 -6.49
CA TYR A 285 -0.38 24.71 -7.81
C TYR A 285 -1.51 23.93 -8.49
N LYS A 286 -1.86 24.32 -9.72
CA LYS A 286 -2.71 23.54 -10.62
C LYS A 286 -2.10 23.53 -12.02
N ASN A 287 -2.20 22.39 -12.68
CA ASN A 287 -1.99 22.29 -14.12
C ASN A 287 -3.32 22.57 -14.85
N PHE A 288 -3.29 22.64 -16.18
CA PHE A 288 -4.42 23.03 -17.01
C PHE A 288 -5.67 22.14 -16.86
N PHE A 289 -5.50 20.85 -16.54
CA PHE A 289 -6.59 19.88 -16.45
C PHE A 289 -7.09 19.68 -15.02
N MET A 290 -6.41 20.23 -14.02
CA MET A 290 -6.75 20.03 -12.61
C MET A 290 -7.84 21.01 -12.15
N LYS A 291 -8.94 20.45 -11.64
CA LYS A 291 -10.00 21.22 -10.96
C LYS A 291 -9.61 21.59 -9.52
N ASP A 292 -8.89 20.70 -8.84
CA ASP A 292 -8.46 20.86 -7.44
C ASP A 292 -6.98 21.22 -7.33
N CYS A 293 -6.55 21.72 -6.16
CA CYS A 293 -5.14 22.06 -5.91
C CYS A 293 -4.29 20.79 -5.83
N ALA A 294 -3.19 20.74 -6.57
CA ALA A 294 -2.26 19.62 -6.54
C ALA A 294 -1.25 19.73 -5.40
N LEU A 295 -0.81 20.95 -5.10
CA LEU A 295 0.10 21.26 -4.00
C LEU A 295 -0.53 22.36 -3.17
N THR A 296 -0.59 22.15 -1.85
CA THR A 296 -1.13 23.13 -0.89
C THR A 296 -0.13 23.58 0.16
N GLY A 297 1.06 22.95 0.19
CA GLY A 297 2.15 23.29 1.08
C GLY A 297 2.66 24.70 0.83
N THR A 298 2.74 25.50 1.88
CA THR A 298 3.09 26.92 1.80
C THR A 298 4.54 27.15 1.37
N ILE A 299 5.44 26.24 1.74
CA ILE A 299 6.88 26.28 1.40
C ILE A 299 7.16 25.71 0.00
N LEU A 300 6.23 24.95 -0.58
CA LEU A 300 6.39 24.28 -1.87
C LEU A 300 5.98 25.23 -3.01
N ARG A 301 6.76 26.29 -3.20
CA ARG A 301 6.60 27.24 -4.32
C ARG A 301 7.85 27.28 -5.19
N LEU A 302 7.69 27.51 -6.49
CA LEU A 302 8.81 27.49 -7.43
C LEU A 302 9.88 28.55 -7.13
N ASP A 303 9.47 29.76 -6.77
CA ASP A 303 10.33 30.87 -6.34
C ASP A 303 11.12 30.51 -5.08
N LEU A 304 10.48 29.96 -4.06
CA LEU A 304 11.14 29.52 -2.82
C LEU A 304 12.12 28.37 -3.08
N LEU A 305 11.71 27.37 -3.88
CA LEU A 305 12.58 26.26 -4.27
C LEU A 305 13.83 26.74 -5.02
N LYS A 306 13.72 27.80 -5.83
CA LYS A 306 14.87 28.42 -6.50
C LYS A 306 15.83 29.08 -5.50
N ILE A 307 15.31 29.73 -4.46
CA ILE A 307 16.14 30.34 -3.40
C ILE A 307 16.88 29.23 -2.64
N VAL A 308 16.17 28.18 -2.23
CA VAL A 308 16.77 27.02 -1.56
C VAL A 308 17.85 26.36 -2.45
N LEU A 309 17.60 26.25 -3.76
CA LEU A 309 18.60 25.70 -4.69
C LEU A 309 19.86 26.56 -4.78
N LYS A 310 19.72 27.90 -4.76
CA LYS A 310 20.87 28.80 -4.73
C LYS A 310 21.69 28.63 -3.45
N VAL A 311 21.02 28.58 -2.29
CA VAL A 311 21.69 28.37 -1.00
C VAL A 311 22.42 27.03 -0.98
N GLN A 312 21.75 25.95 -1.39
CA GLN A 312 22.34 24.61 -1.45
C GLN A 312 23.55 24.59 -2.40
N ALA A 313 23.41 25.14 -3.61
CA ALA A 313 24.49 25.17 -4.59
C ALA A 313 25.68 26.01 -4.12
N HIS A 314 25.45 27.11 -3.40
CA HIS A 314 26.53 27.89 -2.80
C HIS A 314 27.33 27.05 -1.79
N LEU A 315 26.64 26.41 -0.83
CA LEU A 315 27.29 25.61 0.22
C LEU A 315 28.01 24.37 -0.34
N MET A 316 27.48 23.76 -1.39
CA MET A 316 28.13 22.63 -2.06
C MET A 316 29.43 23.04 -2.77
N ASN A 317 29.49 24.26 -3.32
CA ASN A 317 30.59 24.72 -4.17
C ASN A 317 31.52 25.73 -3.48
N MET A 318 31.23 26.15 -2.25
CA MET A 318 32.10 27.10 -1.55
C MET A 318 33.47 26.48 -1.30
N SER A 319 34.49 27.30 -1.56
CA SER A 319 35.90 26.98 -1.39
C SER A 319 36.43 27.75 -0.18
N VAL A 320 36.88 27.03 0.84
CA VAL A 320 37.34 27.59 2.12
C VAL A 320 38.84 27.36 2.27
N ILE A 321 39.56 28.37 2.75
CA ILE A 321 41.00 28.27 3.00
C ILE A 321 41.21 27.70 4.41
N PRO A 322 41.87 26.54 4.58
CA PRO A 322 42.16 26.01 5.92
C PRO A 322 43.11 26.89 6.71
N LYS A 323 42.98 26.86 8.04
CA LYS A 323 43.95 27.47 8.97
C LYS A 323 45.33 26.83 8.85
N THR A 324 45.38 25.54 8.49
CA THR A 324 46.60 24.75 8.31
C THR A 324 46.59 24.00 6.97
N GLY A 325 47.53 24.29 6.08
CA GLY A 325 47.65 23.69 4.75
C GLY A 325 47.53 24.71 3.62
N SER A 326 47.93 24.33 2.41
CA SER A 326 48.01 25.22 1.24
C SER A 326 46.92 24.98 0.19
N LYS A 327 46.04 23.99 0.38
CA LYS A 327 44.99 23.64 -0.58
C LYS A 327 43.61 24.05 -0.05
N ASN A 328 42.83 24.71 -0.89
CA ASN A 328 41.43 25.03 -0.61
C ASN A 328 40.60 23.76 -0.41
N ILE A 329 39.62 23.87 0.49
CA ILE A 329 38.71 22.79 0.88
C ILE A 329 37.30 23.11 0.40
N THR A 330 36.63 22.09 -0.12
CA THR A 330 35.22 22.09 -0.53
C THR A 330 34.48 20.97 0.19
N LEU A 331 33.14 20.97 0.12
CA LEU A 331 32.33 19.87 0.65
C LEU A 331 32.75 18.50 0.07
N ALA A 332 33.16 18.47 -1.20
CA ALA A 332 33.55 17.24 -1.90
C ALA A 332 34.80 16.55 -1.33
N ASP A 333 35.58 17.24 -0.49
CA ASP A 333 36.78 16.68 0.13
C ASP A 333 36.47 15.78 1.34
N PHE A 334 35.33 15.96 2.01
CA PHE A 334 35.00 15.26 3.27
C PHE A 334 33.55 14.76 3.38
N CYS A 335 32.69 15.03 2.40
CA CYS A 335 31.33 14.48 2.35
C CYS A 335 31.33 12.94 2.19
N ILE A 336 30.21 12.31 2.54
CA ILE A 336 29.95 10.93 2.11
C ILE A 336 29.59 10.96 0.63
N LYS A 337 30.31 10.15 -0.16
CA LYS A 337 30.03 9.98 -1.59
C LYS A 337 29.32 8.66 -1.84
N SER A 338 28.40 8.65 -2.80
CA SER A 338 27.84 7.42 -3.33
C SER A 338 28.77 6.75 -4.35
N SER A 339 28.32 5.63 -4.90
CA SER A 339 28.99 4.92 -6.00
C SER A 339 29.18 5.78 -7.26
N SER A 340 28.35 6.81 -7.47
CA SER A 340 28.50 7.76 -8.58
C SER A 340 29.48 8.90 -8.29
N ASN A 341 30.22 8.83 -7.18
CA ASN A 341 31.19 9.84 -6.73
C ASN A 341 30.59 11.23 -6.44
N ASN A 342 29.27 11.30 -6.23
CA ASN A 342 28.57 12.52 -5.82
C ASN A 342 28.38 12.55 -4.29
N CYS A 343 28.49 13.74 -3.69
CA CYS A 343 28.16 13.92 -2.28
C CYS A 343 26.68 13.63 -2.03
N ILE A 344 26.39 12.93 -0.93
CA ILE A 344 25.02 12.72 -0.47
C ILE A 344 24.51 14.01 0.19
N VAL A 345 23.76 14.79 -0.59
CA VAL A 345 23.06 15.99 -0.14
C VAL A 345 21.55 15.74 -0.28
N MET A 346 20.88 15.49 0.84
CA MET A 346 19.46 15.14 0.86
C MET A 346 18.63 16.43 0.88
N SER A 347 17.88 16.68 -0.20
CA SER A 347 16.90 17.76 -0.30
C SER A 347 15.85 17.44 -1.35
N VAL A 348 14.71 18.13 -1.32
CA VAL A 348 13.65 17.99 -2.33
C VAL A 348 14.15 18.32 -3.75
N LEU A 349 15.24 19.10 -3.86
CA LEU A 349 15.82 19.52 -5.13
C LEU A 349 16.54 18.39 -5.87
N GLN A 350 16.79 17.28 -5.19
CA GLN A 350 17.31 16.06 -5.81
C GLN A 350 16.33 15.42 -6.80
N TYR A 351 15.02 15.68 -6.69
CA TYR A 351 14.06 15.29 -7.73
C TYR A 351 14.38 15.93 -9.09
N TRP A 352 15.00 17.10 -9.10
CA TRP A 352 15.51 17.73 -10.32
C TRP A 352 17.02 17.58 -10.46
N GLN A 353 17.64 16.66 -9.71
CA GLN A 353 19.09 16.44 -9.71
C GLN A 353 19.88 17.74 -9.53
N ASN A 354 19.37 18.66 -8.69
CA ASN A 354 19.92 20.00 -8.46
C ASN A 354 20.08 20.86 -9.72
N ASP A 355 19.33 20.58 -10.79
CA ASP A 355 19.39 21.28 -12.06
C ASP A 355 18.26 22.31 -12.19
N ILE A 356 18.64 23.59 -12.26
CA ILE A 356 17.71 24.72 -12.39
C ILE A 356 16.91 24.68 -13.71
N LYS A 357 17.45 24.12 -14.79
CA LYS A 357 16.74 23.96 -16.07
C LYS A 357 15.67 22.88 -15.96
N LYS A 358 15.95 21.78 -15.27
CA LYS A 358 14.94 20.74 -14.99
C LYS A 358 13.83 21.26 -14.08
N LEU A 359 14.19 22.00 -13.02
CA LEU A 359 13.22 22.63 -12.13
C LEU A 359 12.32 23.65 -12.85
N ASN A 360 12.85 24.39 -13.83
CA ASN A 360 12.09 25.33 -14.65
C ASN A 360 11.40 24.69 -15.87
N LYS A 361 11.53 23.39 -16.07
CA LYS A 361 10.92 22.72 -17.24
C LYS A 361 9.40 22.77 -17.13
N CYS A 362 8.74 23.13 -18.22
CA CYS A 362 7.30 23.29 -18.31
C CYS A 362 6.87 23.01 -19.76
N ILE A 363 5.79 22.25 -19.93
CA ILE A 363 5.16 21.99 -21.22
C ILE A 363 3.81 22.69 -21.26
N ASP A 364 3.57 23.46 -22.31
CA ASP A 364 2.34 24.20 -22.56
C ASP A 364 1.22 23.27 -23.05
N ALA A 365 0.02 23.42 -22.50
CA ALA A 365 -1.13 22.55 -22.75
C ALA A 365 -1.80 22.76 -24.11
N LEU A 366 -1.60 23.91 -24.75
CA LEU A 366 -2.23 24.22 -26.02
C LEU A 366 -1.33 23.84 -27.20
N THR A 367 -0.02 23.99 -27.03
CA THR A 367 0.97 23.80 -28.08
C THR A 367 1.77 22.50 -27.94
N GLY A 368 1.81 21.90 -26.74
CA GLY A 368 2.65 20.75 -26.44
C GLY A 368 4.15 21.06 -26.44
N LYS A 369 4.54 22.35 -26.50
CA LYS A 369 5.93 22.82 -26.54
C LYS A 369 6.37 23.34 -25.18
N GLN A 370 7.65 23.67 -25.04
CA GLN A 370 8.18 24.33 -23.86
C GLN A 370 7.44 25.65 -23.61
N CYS A 371 7.04 25.90 -22.35
CA CYS A 371 6.41 27.16 -21.95
C CYS A 371 7.33 28.36 -22.24
N SER A 372 6.76 29.40 -22.84
CA SER A 372 7.44 30.67 -23.16
C SER A 372 7.29 31.69 -22.03
N SER A 373 6.25 31.55 -21.20
CA SER A 373 5.93 32.44 -20.09
C SER A 373 5.43 31.66 -18.87
N GLN A 374 5.54 32.26 -17.69
CA GLN A 374 5.03 31.68 -16.44
C GLN A 374 3.49 31.59 -16.39
N TYR A 375 2.82 32.40 -17.22
CA TYR A 375 1.36 32.47 -17.33
C TYR A 375 0.78 31.42 -18.28
N ASP A 376 1.63 30.69 -19.00
CA ASP A 376 1.19 29.69 -19.96
C ASP A 376 0.40 28.57 -19.25
N PRO A 377 -0.66 28.06 -19.90
CA PRO A 377 -1.42 26.92 -19.39
C PRO A 377 -0.52 25.68 -19.34
N LYS A 378 -0.29 25.14 -18.16
CA LYS A 378 0.71 24.06 -17.95
C LYS A 378 0.08 22.70 -18.21
N LEU A 379 0.58 21.94 -19.18
CA LEU A 379 0.30 20.50 -19.31
C LEU A 379 1.00 19.72 -18.21
N ALA A 380 2.28 20.04 -18.00
CA ALA A 380 3.10 19.50 -16.93
C ALA A 380 4.20 20.52 -16.58
N ALA A 381 4.44 20.73 -15.29
CA ALA A 381 5.58 21.51 -14.80
C ALA A 381 6.08 20.98 -13.45
N TRP A 382 6.95 21.74 -12.78
CA TRP A 382 7.57 21.37 -11.50
C TRP A 382 6.59 20.78 -10.47
N GLY A 383 5.37 21.31 -10.36
CA GLY A 383 4.44 20.85 -9.35
C GLY A 383 3.87 19.44 -9.63
N ASP A 384 3.71 19.07 -10.90
CA ASP A 384 3.31 17.72 -11.29
C ASP A 384 4.42 16.71 -10.99
N HIS A 385 5.65 17.07 -11.37
CA HIS A 385 6.83 16.25 -11.10
C HIS A 385 7.05 16.06 -9.60
N LEU A 386 6.94 17.14 -8.80
CA LEU A 386 7.06 17.09 -7.36
C LEU A 386 6.06 16.10 -6.77
N LYS A 387 4.78 16.24 -7.13
CA LYS A 387 3.72 15.36 -6.64
C LYS A 387 4.05 13.89 -6.95
N ILE A 388 4.43 13.60 -8.19
CA ILE A 388 4.75 12.22 -8.63
C ILE A 388 5.94 11.66 -7.87
N CYS A 389 7.03 12.43 -7.73
CA CYS A 389 8.20 11.97 -6.99
C CYS A 389 7.97 11.84 -5.50
N THR A 390 7.06 12.62 -4.92
CA THR A 390 6.65 12.41 -3.53
C THR A 390 5.76 11.19 -3.34
N ASP A 391 4.99 10.80 -4.36
CA ASP A 391 4.17 9.59 -4.34
C ASP A 391 5.02 8.31 -4.57
N ASP A 392 5.98 8.38 -5.51
CA ASP A 392 6.94 7.32 -5.82
C ASP A 392 8.33 7.89 -6.17
N PRO A 393 9.25 7.97 -5.19
CA PRO A 393 10.58 8.56 -5.39
C PRO A 393 11.54 7.67 -6.18
N SER A 394 11.14 6.44 -6.52
CA SER A 394 11.99 5.47 -7.23
C SER A 394 11.88 5.53 -8.75
N LEU A 395 11.02 6.42 -9.27
CA LEU A 395 10.78 6.54 -10.70
C LEU A 395 12.00 7.10 -11.44
N THR A 396 12.40 6.41 -12.51
CA THR A 396 13.41 6.90 -13.46
C THR A 396 12.81 7.82 -14.54
N ASP A 397 11.48 7.85 -14.65
CA ASP A 397 10.69 8.70 -15.54
C ASP A 397 9.32 8.95 -14.89
N ASP A 398 8.95 10.22 -14.71
CA ASP A 398 7.70 10.66 -14.08
C ASP A 398 6.45 10.40 -14.95
N ARG A 399 6.63 10.02 -16.22
CA ARG A 399 5.58 9.74 -17.22
C ARG A 399 4.65 10.91 -17.49
N THR A 400 4.98 12.09 -17.00
CA THR A 400 4.35 13.34 -17.43
C THR A 400 4.92 13.75 -18.78
N ALA A 401 4.39 14.83 -19.36
CA ALA A 401 5.01 15.43 -20.55
C ALA A 401 6.45 15.93 -20.29
N LEU A 402 6.91 16.00 -19.04
CA LEU A 402 8.28 16.38 -18.70
C LEU A 402 9.30 15.26 -18.89
N HIS A 403 8.92 13.99 -18.70
CA HIS A 403 9.83 12.83 -18.73
C HIS A 403 11.08 13.04 -17.88
N LEU A 404 10.90 13.39 -16.60
CA LEU A 404 12.00 13.62 -15.66
C LEU A 404 12.15 12.45 -14.68
N SER A 405 13.38 12.14 -14.27
CA SER A 405 13.69 11.15 -13.24
C SER A 405 13.51 11.74 -11.84
N CYS A 406 13.04 10.94 -10.88
CA CYS A 406 13.00 11.29 -9.46
C CYS A 406 14.29 10.88 -8.71
N ILE A 407 15.18 10.11 -9.35
CA ILE A 407 16.41 9.60 -8.73
C ILE A 407 17.41 10.73 -8.52
N SER A 408 18.02 10.79 -7.34
CA SER A 408 19.02 11.81 -7.00
C SER A 408 20.30 11.73 -7.83
N LEU A 409 21.13 12.77 -7.78
CA LEU A 409 22.49 12.73 -8.35
C LEU A 409 23.36 11.62 -7.75
N TYR A 410 23.14 11.29 -6.48
CA TYR A 410 23.88 10.25 -5.79
C TYR A 410 23.34 8.83 -6.09
N GLY A 411 22.31 8.71 -6.93
CA GLY A 411 21.85 7.43 -7.49
C GLY A 411 20.76 6.72 -6.71
N ASP A 412 20.36 7.25 -5.55
CA ASP A 412 19.31 6.67 -4.71
C ASP A 412 18.02 7.49 -4.75
N PRO A 413 16.85 6.87 -4.48
CA PRO A 413 15.60 7.58 -4.24
C PRO A 413 15.69 8.53 -3.04
N VAL A 414 15.04 9.70 -3.15
CA VAL A 414 14.92 10.66 -2.04
C VAL A 414 13.54 10.56 -1.44
N TYR A 415 13.45 10.06 -0.20
CA TYR A 415 12.15 9.84 0.44
C TYR A 415 11.62 11.13 1.06
N PRO A 416 10.33 11.48 0.86
CA PRO A 416 9.75 12.73 1.35
C PRO A 416 9.98 13.02 2.85
N PRO A 417 9.87 12.05 3.78
CA PRO A 417 10.13 12.31 5.20
C PRO A 417 11.55 12.76 5.52
N GLN A 418 12.52 12.52 4.63
CA GLN A 418 13.91 12.97 4.81
C GLN A 418 14.10 14.45 4.46
N VAL A 419 13.25 14.98 3.58
CA VAL A 419 13.46 16.28 2.92
C VAL A 419 12.29 17.27 3.09
N LEU A 420 11.14 16.80 3.58
CA LEU A 420 9.94 17.58 3.85
C LEU A 420 9.47 17.37 5.30
N GLY A 421 8.80 18.37 5.87
CA GLY A 421 8.17 18.28 7.19
C GLY A 421 6.93 19.16 7.32
N GLY A 422 6.20 19.00 8.43
CA GLY A 422 5.02 19.78 8.76
C GLY A 422 3.81 19.50 7.85
N TYR A 423 3.56 18.22 7.60
CA TYR A 423 2.40 17.69 6.87
C TYR A 423 1.76 16.55 7.68
N GLU A 424 0.53 16.14 7.32
CA GLU A 424 -0.17 15.02 7.97
C GLU A 424 -0.13 13.75 7.11
N GLY A 425 0.10 12.59 7.76
CA GLY A 425 0.09 11.29 7.10
C GLY A 425 1.08 11.19 5.93
N LYS A 426 0.56 10.94 4.73
CA LYS A 426 1.34 10.86 3.48
C LYS A 426 1.10 12.07 2.55
N ASN A 427 0.50 13.15 3.06
CA ASN A 427 0.21 14.34 2.27
C ASN A 427 1.44 15.24 2.15
N TYR A 428 2.51 14.71 1.55
CA TYR A 428 3.79 15.41 1.43
C TYR A 428 3.69 16.74 0.66
N THR A 429 2.69 16.86 -0.20
CA THR A 429 2.35 18.06 -0.97
C THR A 429 1.81 19.21 -0.12
N ASP A 430 1.56 18.97 1.17
CA ASP A 430 1.06 19.94 2.14
C ASP A 430 2.18 20.41 3.09
N ALA A 431 3.44 20.03 2.81
CA ALA A 431 4.58 20.36 3.66
C ALA A 431 4.73 21.87 3.91
N SER A 432 5.14 22.21 5.13
CA SER A 432 5.46 23.57 5.57
C SER A 432 6.94 23.77 5.91
N LEU A 433 7.72 22.69 5.91
CA LEU A 433 9.17 22.69 6.15
C LEU A 433 9.92 22.00 5.02
N LEU A 434 11.07 22.56 4.63
CA LEU A 434 12.05 21.91 3.76
C LEU A 434 13.34 21.62 4.52
N PHE A 435 13.90 20.43 4.31
CA PHE A 435 15.19 20.05 4.88
C PHE A 435 16.26 19.93 3.79
N VAL A 436 17.43 20.51 4.05
CA VAL A 436 18.65 20.27 3.28
C VAL A 436 19.68 19.68 4.24
N THR A 437 20.11 18.44 3.99
CA THR A 437 21.04 17.73 4.86
C THR A 437 22.30 17.34 4.09
N PHE A 438 23.46 17.81 4.56
CA PHE A 438 24.77 17.47 4.02
C PHE A 438 25.36 16.31 4.83
N ALA A 439 25.51 15.13 4.22
CA ALA A 439 26.07 13.96 4.89
C ALA A 439 27.61 14.00 4.88
N ILE A 440 28.20 13.91 6.07
CA ILE A 440 29.63 14.14 6.30
C ILE A 440 30.25 12.89 6.91
N LYS A 441 31.39 12.50 6.36
CA LYS A 441 32.06 11.27 6.75
C LYS A 441 32.59 11.41 8.17
N LYS A 442 32.25 10.48 9.07
CA LYS A 442 32.91 10.39 10.37
C LYS A 442 34.33 9.87 10.16
N HIS A 443 35.34 10.58 10.66
CA HIS A 443 36.73 10.24 10.42
C HIS A 443 37.54 10.22 11.73
N PRO A 444 38.41 9.20 11.96
CA PRO A 444 39.25 9.16 13.16
C PRO A 444 40.50 10.08 13.05
N ASN A 445 40.86 10.51 11.85
CA ASN A 445 42.01 11.40 11.61
C ASN A 445 41.64 12.86 11.90
N GLU A 446 42.36 13.49 12.83
CA GLU A 446 42.20 14.90 13.22
C GLU A 446 42.31 15.87 12.04
N MET A 447 43.19 15.63 11.06
CA MET A 447 43.30 16.49 9.88
C MET A 447 42.06 16.46 9.00
N GLU A 448 41.37 15.32 8.89
CA GLU A 448 40.11 15.22 8.14
C GLU A 448 38.95 15.86 8.91
N ILE A 449 38.96 15.74 10.24
CA ILE A 449 38.00 16.46 11.12
C ILE A 449 38.19 17.98 10.97
N GLU A 450 39.44 18.46 10.91
CA GLU A 450 39.74 19.90 10.79
C GLU A 450 39.23 20.49 9.47
N LYS A 451 39.23 19.72 8.38
CA LYS A 451 38.61 20.16 7.11
C LYS A 451 37.11 20.40 7.27
N ALA A 452 36.41 19.47 7.92
CA ALA A 452 34.98 19.60 8.20
C ALA A 452 34.70 20.77 9.15
N LYS A 453 35.53 20.98 10.18
CA LYS A 453 35.46 22.14 11.09
C LYS A 453 35.61 23.46 10.34
N THR A 454 36.63 23.57 9.48
CA THR A 454 36.90 24.78 8.69
C THR A 454 35.71 25.11 7.77
N TRP A 455 35.16 24.10 7.06
CA TRP A 455 33.97 24.31 6.23
C TRP A 455 32.73 24.67 7.07
N GLN A 456 32.57 24.07 8.25
CA GLN A 456 31.48 24.39 9.18
C GLN A 456 31.50 25.85 9.64
N GLU A 457 32.66 26.43 9.93
CA GLU A 457 32.76 27.84 10.33
C GLU A 457 32.12 28.75 9.27
N GLN A 458 32.44 28.51 7.99
CA GLN A 458 31.88 29.25 6.87
C GLN A 458 30.41 28.91 6.61
N PHE A 459 29.99 27.66 6.80
CA PHE A 459 28.59 27.26 6.73
C PHE A 459 27.76 28.04 7.75
N VAL A 460 28.21 28.08 9.02
CA VAL A 460 27.54 28.81 10.11
C VAL A 460 27.52 30.31 9.83
N GLU A 461 28.62 30.87 9.33
CA GLU A 461 28.68 32.28 8.96
C GLU A 461 27.69 32.63 7.84
N TYR A 462 27.62 31.80 6.80
CA TYR A 462 26.71 31.99 5.68
C TYR A 462 25.24 31.93 6.13
N VAL A 463 24.86 30.89 6.88
CA VAL A 463 23.46 30.72 7.32
C VAL A 463 23.03 31.79 8.32
N LYS A 464 23.94 32.30 9.17
CA LYS A 464 23.64 33.43 10.08
C LYS A 464 23.41 34.75 9.34
N LYS A 465 24.07 34.94 8.19
CA LYS A 465 23.94 36.13 7.35
C LYS A 465 22.81 36.01 6.31
N PHE A 466 22.16 34.85 6.22
CA PHE A 466 21.06 34.64 5.29
C PHE A 466 19.89 35.57 5.63
N TYR A 467 19.44 36.31 4.62
CA TYR A 467 18.25 37.13 4.69
C TYR A 467 17.46 36.97 3.39
N ASP A 468 16.16 36.78 3.55
CA ASP A 468 15.15 36.78 2.50
C ASP A 468 13.89 37.43 3.08
N GLU A 469 13.03 38.01 2.25
CA GLU A 469 11.83 38.70 2.73
C GLU A 469 10.84 37.70 3.36
N ASP A 470 10.67 36.53 2.75
CA ASP A 470 9.66 35.53 3.12
C ASP A 470 10.24 34.31 3.82
N LEU A 471 11.44 33.89 3.45
CA LEU A 471 12.08 32.71 4.02
C LEU A 471 12.84 33.04 5.30
N GLN A 472 12.70 32.15 6.27
CA GLN A 472 13.64 32.02 7.38
C GLN A 472 14.24 30.62 7.37
N LEU A 473 15.43 30.51 7.94
CA LEU A 473 16.07 29.24 8.15
C LEU A 473 16.46 29.03 9.61
N ALA A 474 16.41 27.78 10.04
CA ALA A 474 17.13 27.28 11.19
C ALA A 474 18.21 26.31 10.70
N TYR A 475 19.25 26.10 11.50
CA TYR A 475 20.33 25.20 11.12
C TYR A 475 20.79 24.36 12.30
N VAL A 476 21.33 23.19 11.98
CA VAL A 476 22.01 22.29 12.90
C VAL A 476 23.45 22.16 12.38
N PRO A 477 24.47 22.64 13.13
CA PRO A 477 25.85 22.43 12.75
C PRO A 477 26.23 20.95 12.89
N ILE A 478 27.37 20.58 12.33
CA ILE A 478 27.99 19.27 12.50
C ILE A 478 28.42 19.11 13.96
N ASP A 479 28.04 17.98 14.55
CA ASP A 479 28.44 17.55 15.90
C ASP A 479 29.82 16.86 15.82
N LEU A 480 30.89 17.68 15.75
CA LEU A 480 32.28 17.26 15.44
C LEU A 480 33.11 16.87 16.66
#